data_AF-A0A3C1KLV0-F1
#
_entry.id   AF-A0A3C1KLV0-F1
#
_cell.length_a   1.000
_cell.length_b   1.000
_cell.length_c   1.000
_cell.angle_alpha   90.00
_cell.angle_beta   90.00
_cell.angle_gamma   90.00
#
_symmetry.space_group_name_H-M   'P 1'
#
loop_
_entity.id
_entity.type
_entity.pdbx_description
1 polymer ?
#
loop_
_entity_poly.entity_id
_entity_poly.type
_entity_poly.pdbx_seq_one_letter_code
_entity_poly.pdbx_strand_id
1 'polypeptide(L)' 'MLDAYRDHVAERAALNIPPKPLSAEQVAALVELLKNPPAGEEAFLLDLITHRVPP' A
#
# COMPACT_ATOMS: atom_id res chain seq x y z
N MET A 1 -5.15 2.49 -6.63
CA MET A 1 -4.70 1.65 -5.50
C MET A 1 -4.08 2.50 -4.41
N LEU A 2 -3.04 3.31 -4.72
CA LEU A 2 -2.34 4.12 -3.72
C LEU A 2 -3.26 5.11 -2.98
N ASP A 3 -4.17 5.80 -3.68
CA ASP A 3 -5.11 6.73 -3.03
C ASP A 3 -6.04 6.00 -2.07
N ALA A 4 -6.69 4.92 -2.53
CA ALA A 4 -7.53 4.08 -1.68
C ALA A 4 -6.78 3.48 -0.47
N TYR A 5 -5.48 3.15 -0.63
CA TYR A 5 -4.65 2.72 0.49
C TYR A 5 -4.40 3.87 1.48
N ARG A 6 -4.09 5.07 1.00
CA ARG A 6 -3.88 6.27 1.82
C ARG A 6 -5.14 6.67 2.58
N ASP A 7 -6.30 6.60 1.92
CA ASP A 7 -7.60 6.86 2.54
C ASP A 7 -7.86 5.87 3.69
N HIS A 8 -7.64 4.57 3.45
CA HIS A 8 -7.77 3.56 4.50
C HIS A 8 -6.80 3.77 5.66
N VAL A 9 -5.56 4.17 5.39
CA VAL A 9 -4.59 4.52 6.44
C VAL A 9 -5.10 5.72 7.25
N ALA A 10 -5.62 6.76 6.59
CA ALA A 10 -6.15 7.95 7.25
C ALA A 10 -7.40 7.63 8.11
N GLU A 11 -8.32 6.81 7.61
CA GLU A 11 -9.49 6.35 8.36
C GLU A 11 -9.10 5.56 9.61
N ARG A 12 -8.12 4.66 9.47
CA ARG A 12 -7.62 3.84 10.58
C ARG A 12 -6.84 4.69 11.58
N ALA A 13 -6.05 5.65 11.10
CA ALA A 13 -5.33 6.61 11.94
C ALA A 13 -6.30 7.51 12.74
N ALA A 14 -7.41 7.95 12.14
CA ALA A 14 -8.46 8.70 12.86
C ALA A 14 -9.08 7.89 14.01
N LEU A 15 -9.09 6.57 13.89
CA LEU A 15 -9.53 5.63 14.91
C LEU A 15 -8.38 5.18 15.85
N ASN A 16 -7.17 5.74 15.73
CA ASN A 16 -5.97 5.35 16.47
C ASN A 16 -5.63 3.85 16.36
N ILE A 17 -5.92 3.23 15.21
CA ILE A 17 -5.63 1.82 14.94
C ILE A 17 -4.72 1.69 13.72
N PRO A 18 -3.82 0.68 13.69
CA PRO A 18 -2.95 0.48 12.54
C PRO A 18 -3.74 0.08 11.30
N PRO A 19 -3.27 0.43 10.08
CA PRO A 19 -3.90 0.01 8.84
C PRO A 19 -3.90 -1.52 8.72
N LYS A 20 -4.92 -2.05 8.03
CA LYS A 20 -4.95 -3.48 7.68
C LYS A 20 -3.84 -3.80 6.66
N PRO A 21 -3.31 -5.03 6.65
CA PRO A 21 -2.42 -5.49 5.59
C PRO A 21 -3.13 -5.44 4.23
N LEU A 22 -2.33 -5.46 3.15
CA LEU A 22 -2.82 -5.43 1.78
C LEU A 22 -3.58 -6.72 1.44
N SER A 23 -4.67 -6.60 0.71
CA SER A 23 -5.37 -7.74 0.11
C SER A 23 -4.65 -8.26 -1.13
N ALA A 24 -4.95 -9.49 -1.57
CA ALA A 24 -4.37 -10.06 -2.79
C ALA A 24 -4.59 -9.16 -4.03
N GLU A 25 -5.75 -8.53 -4.16
CA GLU A 25 -6.07 -7.59 -5.24
C GLU A 25 -5.19 -6.33 -5.18
N GLN A 26 -4.97 -5.82 -3.97
CA GLN A 26 -4.10 -4.66 -3.75
C GLN A 26 -2.63 -4.99 -4.02
N VAL A 27 -2.18 -6.19 -3.66
CA VAL A 27 -0.82 -6.66 -3.98
C VAL A 27 -0.65 -6.83 -5.49
N ALA A 28 -1.63 -7.38 -6.20
CA ALA A 28 -1.59 -7.47 -7.66
C ALA A 28 -1.47 -6.08 -8.31
N ALA A 29 -2.27 -5.11 -7.86
CA ALA A 29 -2.17 -3.73 -8.34
C ALA A 29 -0.82 -3.07 -7.97
N LEU A 30 -0.25 -3.38 -6.80
CA LEU A 30 1.07 -2.91 -6.37
C LEU A 30 2.19 -3.46 -7.27
N VAL A 31 2.10 -4.73 -7.68
CA VAL A 31 3.06 -5.36 -8.60
C VAL A 31 3.04 -4.67 -9.97
N GLU A 32 1.86 -4.30 -10.48
CA GLU A 32 1.78 -3.54 -11.74
C GLU A 32 2.42 -2.14 -11.62
N LEU A 33 2.26 -1.47 -10.47
CA LEU A 33 2.93 -0.20 -10.20
C LEU A 33 4.45 -0.35 -10.09
N LEU A 34 4.94 -1.43 -9.50
CA LEU A 34 6.39 -1.70 -9.41
C LEU A 34 7.05 -1.94 -10.77
N LYS A 35 6.30 -2.41 -11.78
CA LYS A 35 6.82 -2.57 -13.15
C LYS A 35 7.04 -1.23 -13.86
N ASN A 36 6.22 -0.22 -13.55
CA ASN A 36 6.35 1.12 -14.09
C ASN A 36 6.13 2.15 -12.96
N PRO A 37 7.12 2.30 -12.07
CA PRO A 37 6.94 3.07 -10.84
C PRO A 37 6.76 4.55 -11.16
N PRO A 38 5.78 5.23 -10.53
CA PRO A 38 5.70 6.68 -10.57
C PRO A 38 6.98 7.28 -9.96
N ALA A 39 7.52 8.31 -10.59
CA ALA A 39 8.72 8.97 -10.11
C ALA A 39 8.53 9.49 -8.68
N GLY A 40 9.41 9.09 -7.75
CA GLY A 40 9.35 9.48 -6.34
C GLY A 40 8.49 8.60 -5.44
N GLU A 41 7.78 7.61 -5.98
CA GLU A 41 6.99 6.64 -5.18
C GLU A 41 7.72 5.30 -5.01
N GLU A 42 8.90 5.10 -5.60
CA GLU A 42 9.61 3.81 -5.64
C GLU A 42 9.87 3.24 -4.23
N ALA A 43 10.38 4.08 -3.33
CA ALA A 43 10.63 3.69 -1.94
C ALA A 43 9.35 3.34 -1.18
N PHE A 44 8.25 4.03 -1.49
CA PHE A 44 6.95 3.77 -0.87
C PHE A 44 6.38 2.43 -1.36
N LEU A 45 6.43 2.16 -2.67
CA LEU A 45 5.99 0.88 -3.23
C LEU A 45 6.81 -0.30 -2.65
N LEU A 46 8.12 -0.10 -2.46
CA LEU A 46 9.00 -1.08 -1.84
C LEU A 46 8.62 -1.35 -0.37
N ASP A 47 8.36 -0.29 0.41
CA ASP A 47 7.93 -0.43 1.81
C ASP A 47 6.60 -1.20 1.92
N LEU A 48 5.65 -0.91 1.03
CA LEU A 48 4.37 -1.59 0.98
C LEU A 48 4.52 -3.09 0.73
N ILE A 49 5.33 -3.49 -0.26
CA ILE A 49 5.48 -4.91 -0.57
C ILE A 49 6.27 -5.67 0.50
N THR A 50 7.19 -5.00 1.20
CA THR A 50 7.99 -5.60 2.27
C THR A 50 7.22 -5.74 3.59
N HIS A 51 6.45 -4.73 4.00
CA HIS A 51 5.89 -4.65 5.36
C HIS A 51 4.36 -4.78 5.43
N ARG A 52 3.67 -4.77 4.29
CA ARG A 52 2.19 -4.80 4.25
C ARG A 52 1.60 -6.01 3.56
N VAL A 53 2.41 -6.95 3.08
CA VAL A 53 1.96 -8.23 2.51
C VAL A 53 1.97 -9.31 3.60
N PRO A 54 0.84 -10.01 3.84
CA PRO A 54 0.81 -11.12 4.78
C PRO A 54 1.64 -12.32 4.26
N PRO A 55 2.26 -13.13 5.14
CA PRO A 55 3.01 -14.33 4.76
C PRO A 55 2.13 -15.46 4.22
#